data_AF-A0A835B9S6-F1
#
_entry.id   AF-A0A835B9S6-F1
#
_cell.length_a   1.000
_cell.length_b   1.000
_cell.length_c   1.000
_cell.angle_alpha   90.00
_cell.angle_beta   90.00
_cell.angle_gamma   90.00
#
_symmetry.space_group_name_H-M   'P 1'
#
loop_
_entity.id
_entity.type
_entity.pdbx_description
1 polymer ?
#
loop_
_entity_poly.entity_id
_entity_poly.type
_entity_poly.pdbx_seq_one_letter_code
_entity_poly.pdbx_strand_id
1 'polypeptide(L)'
;MSHNAFTGEIPGELGSLVQIESLDLSWNRLTGEIPRQLAAALTALEWLNLSYNDLSGSIPSGSQFSTLTSSSFQGGNPGLYGCPLPVRCNLTQALPQQVPLDGGASSADHRFYLIVLLLLVGSGYGVGFALALVMHVHYCTYYRRKKMAR
;
A
#
# COMPACT_ATOMS: atom_id res chain seq x y z
N MET A 1 -24.90 18.69 -11.37
CA MET A 1 -23.86 19.29 -12.23
C MET A 1 -22.84 18.23 -12.66
N SER A 2 -23.31 17.04 -13.08
CA SER A 2 -22.42 15.96 -13.55
C SER A 2 -22.20 16.00 -15.06
N HIS A 3 -21.20 15.26 -15.55
CA HIS A 3 -20.89 15.10 -16.98
C HIS A 3 -20.60 16.42 -17.69
N ASN A 4 -19.73 17.22 -17.08
CA ASN A 4 -19.28 18.49 -17.63
C ASN A 4 -17.75 18.53 -17.69
N ALA A 5 -17.20 19.67 -18.12
CA ALA A 5 -15.75 19.90 -18.16
C ALA A 5 -15.33 20.92 -17.08
N PHE A 6 -16.01 20.97 -15.94
CA PHE A 6 -15.62 21.88 -14.86
C PHE A 6 -14.24 21.51 -14.32
N THR A 7 -13.40 22.54 -14.15
CA THR A 7 -12.00 22.44 -13.70
C THR A 7 -11.77 23.31 -12.48
N GLY A 8 -10.63 23.08 -11.81
CA GLY A 8 -10.27 23.83 -10.61
C GLY A 8 -10.84 23.19 -9.35
N GLU A 9 -10.72 23.89 -8.23
CA GLU A 9 -11.07 23.36 -6.91
C GLU A 9 -12.56 23.50 -6.61
N ILE A 10 -13.07 22.66 -5.71
CA ILE A 10 -14.41 22.82 -5.15
C ILE A 10 -14.37 24.04 -4.21
N PRO A 11 -15.15 25.09 -4.44
CA PRO A 11 -15.15 26.27 -3.59
C PRO A 11 -15.73 25.94 -2.20
N GLY A 12 -15.07 26.41 -1.14
CA GLY A 12 -15.56 26.24 0.23
C GLY A 12 -16.88 26.95 0.49
N GLU A 13 -17.19 27.98 -0.31
CA GLU A 13 -18.44 28.73 -0.33
C GLU A 13 -19.65 27.83 -0.60
N LEU A 14 -19.47 26.67 -1.25
CA LEU A 14 -20.56 25.71 -1.44
C LEU A 14 -21.14 25.22 -0.10
N GLY A 15 -20.37 25.31 0.98
CA GLY A 15 -20.84 25.07 2.35
C GLY A 15 -21.92 26.04 2.83
N SER A 16 -22.17 27.17 2.15
CA SER A 16 -23.26 28.08 2.51
C SER A 16 -24.64 27.53 2.17
N LEU A 17 -24.72 26.48 1.35
CA LEU A 17 -25.95 25.83 0.92
C LEU A 17 -26.45 24.84 1.97
N VAL A 18 -26.66 25.30 3.21
CA VAL A 18 -26.94 24.44 4.38
C VAL A 18 -28.20 23.56 4.26
N GLN A 19 -29.10 23.88 3.31
CA GLN A 19 -30.33 23.13 3.02
C GLN A 19 -30.20 22.17 1.84
N ILE A 20 -29.00 22.02 1.25
CA ILE A 20 -28.82 21.12 0.11
C ILE A 20 -28.91 19.66 0.56
N GLU A 21 -29.77 18.89 -0.11
CA GLU A 21 -29.99 17.47 0.18
C GLU A 21 -29.25 16.56 -0.82
N SER A 22 -29.07 17.02 -2.06
CA SER A 22 -28.43 16.23 -3.11
C SER A 22 -27.48 17.07 -3.94
N LEU A 23 -26.25 16.58 -4.10
CA LEU A 23 -25.20 17.24 -4.89
C LEU A 23 -24.49 16.23 -5.79
N ASP A 24 -24.66 16.41 -7.11
CA ASP A 24 -23.93 15.66 -8.13
C ASP A 24 -22.88 16.53 -8.82
N LEU A 25 -21.60 16.22 -8.60
CA LEU A 25 -20.46 16.81 -9.31
C LEU A 25 -19.65 15.75 -10.06
N SER A 26 -20.19 14.53 -10.22
CA SER A 26 -19.48 13.43 -10.85
C SER A 26 -19.18 13.69 -12.33
N TRP A 27 -18.16 13.02 -12.88
CA TRP A 27 -17.79 13.14 -14.29
C TRP A 27 -17.46 14.60 -14.67
N ASN A 28 -16.50 15.18 -13.96
CA ASN A 28 -15.91 16.48 -14.25
C ASN A 28 -14.37 16.36 -14.21
N ARG A 29 -13.66 17.49 -14.22
CA ARG A 29 -12.20 17.58 -14.10
C ARG A 29 -11.80 18.43 -12.89
N LEU A 30 -12.58 18.35 -11.81
CA LEU A 30 -12.33 19.08 -10.59
C LEU A 30 -11.07 18.52 -9.91
N THR A 31 -10.23 19.42 -9.40
CA THR A 31 -8.92 19.10 -8.81
C THR A 31 -8.85 19.56 -7.35
N GLY A 32 -7.77 19.21 -6.65
CA GLY A 32 -7.53 19.67 -5.27
C GLY A 32 -8.34 18.91 -4.23
N GLU A 33 -8.42 19.46 -3.03
CA GLU A 33 -9.04 18.79 -1.88
C GLU A 33 -10.55 19.02 -1.80
N ILE A 34 -11.25 18.10 -1.13
CA ILE A 34 -12.64 18.31 -0.73
C ILE A 34 -12.63 19.28 0.47
N PRO A 35 -13.24 20.48 0.38
CA PRO A 35 -13.14 21.44 1.47
C PRO A 35 -13.89 20.93 2.70
N ARG A 36 -13.21 20.93 3.86
CA ARG A 36 -13.78 20.55 5.16
C ARG A 36 -15.05 21.34 5.52
N GLN A 37 -15.21 22.54 4.98
CA GLN A 37 -16.38 23.39 5.14
C GLN A 37 -17.65 22.69 4.65
N LEU A 38 -17.58 21.90 3.57
CA LEU A 38 -18.73 21.15 3.08
C LEU A 38 -19.17 20.10 4.12
N ALA A 39 -18.23 19.32 4.66
CA ALA A 39 -18.53 18.30 5.65
C ALA A 39 -19.01 18.88 6.99
N ALA A 40 -18.59 20.11 7.32
CA ALA A 40 -19.01 20.80 8.54
C ALA A 40 -20.39 21.48 8.41
N ALA A 41 -20.69 22.09 7.26
CA ALA A 41 -21.85 22.98 7.09
C ALA A 41 -23.07 22.31 6.43
N LEU A 42 -22.87 21.30 5.57
CA LEU A 42 -23.95 20.66 4.82
C LEU A 42 -24.63 19.56 5.64
N THR A 43 -25.36 19.96 6.69
CA THR A 43 -25.99 19.02 7.62
C THR A 43 -27.21 18.29 7.05
N ALA A 44 -27.85 18.86 6.03
CA ALA A 44 -29.03 18.30 5.35
C ALA A 44 -28.69 17.37 4.16
N LEU A 45 -27.40 17.20 3.84
CA LEU A 45 -26.97 16.46 2.66
C LEU A 45 -27.26 14.95 2.80
N GLU A 46 -28.11 14.40 1.95
CA GLU A 46 -28.45 12.97 1.93
C GLU A 46 -27.67 12.22 0.85
N TRP A 47 -27.35 12.89 -0.26
CA TRP A 47 -26.69 12.27 -1.39
C TRP A 47 -25.59 13.16 -1.96
N LEU A 48 -24.41 12.59 -2.14
CA LEU A 48 -23.25 13.25 -2.73
C LEU A 48 -22.57 12.31 -3.72
N ASN A 49 -22.22 12.85 -4.88
CA ASN A 49 -21.38 12.14 -5.84
C ASN A 49 -20.28 13.04 -6.41
N LEU A 50 -19.04 12.70 -6.08
CA LEU A 50 -17.80 13.33 -6.55
C LEU A 50 -16.95 12.37 -7.40
N SER A 51 -17.51 11.21 -7.78
CA SER A 51 -16.81 10.20 -8.58
C SER A 51 -16.37 10.75 -9.95
N TYR A 52 -15.36 10.13 -10.56
CA TYR A 52 -14.89 10.54 -11.89
C TYR A 52 -14.49 12.02 -11.97
N ASN A 53 -13.58 12.46 -11.09
CA ASN A 53 -12.91 13.78 -11.08
C ASN A 53 -11.40 13.58 -10.85
N ASP A 54 -10.60 14.64 -10.66
CA ASP A 54 -9.17 14.57 -10.36
C ASP A 54 -8.85 15.06 -8.93
N LEU A 55 -9.74 14.77 -7.96
CA LEU A 55 -9.61 15.21 -6.58
C LEU A 55 -8.49 14.47 -5.82
N SER A 56 -7.94 15.12 -4.80
CA SER A 56 -6.87 14.61 -3.95
C SER A 56 -7.08 14.90 -2.47
N GLY A 57 -6.24 14.33 -1.61
CA GLY A 57 -6.26 14.58 -0.17
C GLY A 57 -7.18 13.64 0.62
N SER A 58 -7.38 13.93 1.90
CA SER A 58 -8.23 13.13 2.78
C SER A 58 -9.70 13.45 2.58
N ILE A 59 -10.56 12.43 2.51
CA ILE A 59 -12.00 12.61 2.60
C ILE A 59 -12.34 13.17 4.00
N PRO A 60 -12.96 14.36 4.09
CA PRO A 60 -13.30 14.95 5.38
C PRO A 60 -14.33 14.09 6.12
N SER A 61 -14.09 13.86 7.41
CA SER A 61 -15.09 13.29 8.31
C SER A 61 -15.97 14.41 8.87
N GLY A 62 -17.28 14.25 8.81
CA GLY A 62 -18.24 15.23 9.29
C GLY A 62 -19.68 14.81 8.98
N SER A 63 -20.62 15.41 9.70
CA SER A 63 -22.09 15.26 9.56
C SER A 63 -22.55 14.05 8.73
N GLN A 64 -22.83 14.28 7.44
CA GLN A 64 -23.37 13.31 6.50
C GLN A 64 -22.28 12.62 5.69
N PHE A 65 -21.04 13.10 5.70
CA PHE A 65 -19.95 12.46 4.96
C PHE A 65 -19.62 11.05 5.46
N SER A 66 -19.92 10.75 6.73
CA SER A 66 -19.77 9.39 7.28
C SER A 66 -20.83 8.40 6.78
N THR A 67 -21.96 8.87 6.24
CA THR A 67 -23.02 7.99 5.68
C THR A 67 -22.77 7.67 4.20
N LEU A 68 -21.88 8.42 3.55
CA LEU A 68 -21.55 8.25 2.14
C LEU A 68 -20.77 6.96 1.91
N THR A 69 -21.03 6.35 0.76
CA THR A 69 -20.39 5.11 0.34
C THR A 69 -19.16 5.39 -0.51
N SER A 70 -18.31 4.38 -0.69
CA SER A 70 -17.11 4.48 -1.50
C SER A 70 -17.39 4.85 -2.96
N SER A 71 -18.57 4.50 -3.50
CA SER A 71 -19.00 4.87 -4.85
C SER A 71 -19.12 6.38 -5.06
N SER A 72 -19.40 7.16 -4.00
CA SER A 72 -19.46 8.62 -4.08
C SER A 72 -18.12 9.26 -4.43
N PHE A 73 -17.00 8.55 -4.28
CA PHE A 73 -15.64 9.09 -4.42
C PHE A 73 -14.76 8.33 -5.43
N GLN A 74 -15.18 7.14 -5.88
CA GLN A 74 -14.39 6.26 -6.75
C GLN A 74 -14.37 6.71 -8.23
N GLY A 75 -13.66 5.96 -9.08
CA GLY A 75 -13.82 6.05 -10.53
C GLY A 75 -13.05 7.17 -11.23
N GLY A 76 -12.27 7.98 -10.53
CA GLY A 76 -11.44 8.97 -11.22
C GLY A 76 -10.48 9.72 -10.33
N ASN A 77 -10.67 9.73 -9.02
CA ASN A 77 -9.87 10.53 -8.09
C ASN A 77 -8.65 9.74 -7.57
N PRO A 78 -7.46 9.77 -8.22
CA PRO A 78 -6.33 8.93 -7.83
C PRO A 78 -5.67 9.38 -6.52
N GLY A 79 -5.85 10.65 -6.15
CA GLY A 79 -5.22 11.24 -4.98
C GLY A 79 -6.07 11.21 -3.71
N LEU A 80 -7.35 10.78 -3.79
CA LEU A 80 -8.25 10.74 -2.64
C LEU A 80 -7.95 9.52 -1.75
N TYR A 81 -7.94 9.73 -0.44
CA TYR A 81 -7.77 8.67 0.56
C TYR A 81 -8.59 8.93 1.83
N GLY A 82 -8.67 7.94 2.72
CA GLY A 82 -9.50 7.99 3.93
C GLY A 82 -10.84 7.31 3.76
N CYS A 83 -11.62 7.19 4.83
CA CYS A 83 -12.95 6.60 4.74
C CYS A 83 -13.91 7.43 3.91
N PRO A 84 -14.79 6.81 3.10
CA PRO A 84 -15.10 5.37 2.99
C PRO A 84 -14.22 4.57 2.00
N LEU A 85 -13.10 5.12 1.50
CA LEU A 85 -12.22 4.37 0.59
C LEU A 85 -11.35 3.35 1.36
N PRO A 86 -11.12 2.15 0.78
CA PRO A 86 -10.42 1.05 1.45
C PRO A 86 -8.96 1.36 1.82
N VAL A 87 -8.37 2.38 1.20
CA VAL A 87 -6.95 2.71 1.35
C VAL A 87 -6.59 3.10 2.79
N ARG A 88 -7.52 3.59 3.64
CA ARG A 88 -7.22 3.99 5.05
C ARG A 88 -8.39 3.93 6.06
N CYS A 89 -9.29 2.94 5.98
CA CYS A 89 -10.41 2.84 6.94
C CYS A 89 -10.14 2.07 8.25
N ASN A 90 -8.98 1.42 8.42
CA ASN A 90 -8.72 0.67 9.64
C ASN A 90 -8.24 1.57 10.79
N LEU A 91 -9.18 2.10 11.58
CA LEU A 91 -8.86 2.79 12.83
C LEU A 91 -9.79 2.36 13.97
N THR A 92 -9.62 1.11 14.41
CA THR A 92 -9.70 0.63 15.82
C THR A 92 -9.55 -0.90 15.84
N GLN A 93 -8.32 -1.40 16.01
CA GLN A 93 -8.13 -2.62 16.79
C GLN A 93 -7.57 -2.15 18.13
N ALA A 94 -8.43 -2.13 19.14
CA ALA A 94 -8.02 -1.90 20.51
C ALA A 94 -7.05 -3.00 20.92
N LEU A 95 -5.76 -2.69 21.04
CA LEU A 95 -4.77 -3.25 21.98
C LEU A 95 -3.38 -2.64 21.66
N PRO A 96 -2.53 -2.38 22.67
CA PRO A 96 -1.30 -1.62 22.47
C PRO A 96 -0.25 -2.54 21.86
N GLN A 97 0.09 -2.34 20.58
CA GLN A 97 1.31 -2.91 20.03
C GLN A 97 2.08 -1.88 19.21
N GLN A 98 3.35 -1.81 19.55
CA GLN A 98 4.39 -0.97 18.99
C GLN A 98 4.50 -1.20 17.48
N VAL A 99 4.82 -0.12 16.75
CA VAL A 99 5.25 -0.15 15.34
C VAL A 99 6.39 -1.15 15.17
N PRO A 100 6.34 -1.98 14.11
CA PRO A 100 7.50 -2.03 13.23
C PRO A 100 7.09 -1.75 11.78
N LEU A 101 7.96 -0.97 11.14
CA LEU A 101 8.09 -0.82 9.70
C LEU A 101 8.33 -2.20 9.06
N ASP A 102 7.76 -2.40 7.88
CA ASP A 102 8.36 -3.08 6.71
C ASP A 102 7.43 -4.08 6.02
N GLY A 103 7.41 -3.95 4.68
CA GLY A 103 7.36 -5.06 3.74
C GLY A 103 6.12 -5.94 3.75
N GLY A 104 5.23 -5.71 2.79
CA GLY A 104 4.33 -6.77 2.34
C GLY A 104 5.15 -7.94 1.80
N ALA A 105 5.26 -9.01 2.58
CA ALA A 105 5.74 -10.31 2.13
C ALA A 105 4.51 -11.21 1.93
N SER A 106 4.20 -11.44 0.66
CA SER A 106 3.21 -12.41 0.22
C SER A 106 3.69 -13.81 0.64
N SER A 107 2.79 -14.70 1.03
CA SER A 107 3.14 -16.07 1.45
C SER A 107 3.84 -16.91 0.35
N ALA A 108 3.95 -16.37 -0.87
CA ALA A 108 4.77 -16.88 -1.95
C ALA A 108 6.29 -16.74 -1.68
N ASP A 109 6.72 -15.72 -0.95
CA ASP A 109 8.15 -15.38 -0.78
C ASP A 109 8.87 -16.40 0.11
N HIS A 110 8.22 -16.89 1.17
CA HIS A 110 8.83 -17.86 2.08
C HIS A 110 9.05 -19.23 1.41
N ARG A 111 8.12 -19.64 0.53
CA ARG A 111 8.25 -20.89 -0.23
C ARG A 111 9.36 -20.79 -1.28
N PHE A 112 9.50 -19.63 -1.91
CA PHE A 112 10.58 -19.35 -2.85
C PHE A 112 11.96 -19.37 -2.16
N TYR A 113 12.09 -18.68 -1.02
CA TYR A 113 13.32 -18.71 -0.21
C TYR A 113 13.68 -20.12 0.28
N LEU A 114 12.69 -20.92 0.69
CA LEU A 114 12.93 -22.31 1.10
C LEU A 114 13.46 -23.18 -0.06
N ILE A 115 12.92 -22.99 -1.28
CA ILE A 115 13.38 -23.70 -2.48
C ILE A 115 14.81 -23.28 -2.84
N VAL A 116 15.12 -21.98 -2.82
CA VAL A 116 16.47 -21.47 -3.07
C VAL A 116 17.46 -21.96 -2.02
N LEU A 117 17.07 -21.99 -0.74
CA LEU A 117 17.88 -22.54 0.35
C LEU A 117 18.17 -24.04 0.15
N LEU A 118 17.18 -24.84 -0.25
CA LEU A 118 17.35 -26.26 -0.54
C LEU A 118 18.26 -26.50 -1.75
N LEU A 119 18.21 -25.65 -2.78
CA LEU A 119 19.12 -25.75 -3.93
C LEU A 119 20.55 -25.37 -3.57
N LEU A 120 20.76 -24.33 -2.75
CA LEU A 120 22.09 -23.91 -2.28
C LEU A 120 22.74 -24.95 -1.35
N VAL A 121 21.95 -25.55 -0.45
CA VAL A 121 22.42 -26.63 0.43
C VAL A 121 22.61 -27.94 -0.36
N GLY A 122 21.76 -28.19 -1.36
CA GLY A 122 21.78 -29.37 -2.21
C GLY A 122 22.94 -29.43 -3.21
N SER A 123 23.51 -28.29 -3.62
CA SER A 123 24.62 -28.27 -4.60
C SER A 123 26.01 -28.05 -3.99
N GLY A 124 26.13 -27.88 -2.67
CA GLY A 124 27.25 -27.10 -2.11
C GLY A 124 28.33 -27.80 -1.29
N TYR A 125 28.31 -29.12 -1.08
CA TYR A 125 29.35 -29.79 -0.26
C TYR A 125 30.10 -30.93 -0.96
N GLY A 126 29.57 -31.50 -2.05
CA GLY A 126 30.22 -32.62 -2.73
C GLY A 126 31.55 -32.26 -3.39
N VAL A 127 31.58 -31.16 -4.14
CA VAL A 127 32.77 -30.74 -4.89
C VAL A 127 33.84 -30.19 -3.94
N GLY A 128 33.44 -29.38 -2.96
CA GLY A 128 34.35 -28.84 -1.95
C GLY A 128 34.98 -29.94 -1.09
N PHE A 129 34.18 -30.93 -0.65
CA PHE A 129 34.68 -32.05 0.13
C PHE A 129 35.62 -32.95 -0.69
N ALA A 130 35.30 -33.22 -1.96
CA ALA A 130 36.17 -33.98 -2.85
C ALA A 130 37.53 -33.30 -3.05
N LEU A 131 37.55 -31.99 -3.29
CA LEU A 131 38.79 -31.23 -3.44
C LEU A 131 39.59 -31.17 -2.13
N ALA A 132 38.92 -31.02 -0.99
CA ALA A 132 39.56 -31.05 0.32
C ALA A 132 40.23 -32.41 0.62
N LEU A 133 39.57 -33.52 0.28
CA LEU A 133 40.14 -34.86 0.42
C LEU A 133 41.35 -35.06 -0.50
N VAL A 134 41.27 -34.64 -1.77
CA VAL A 134 42.39 -34.74 -2.72
C VAL A 134 43.59 -33.93 -2.21
N MET A 135 43.35 -32.70 -1.76
CA MET A 135 44.40 -31.85 -1.18
C MET A 135 45.01 -32.46 0.09
N HIS A 136 44.20 -33.05 0.98
CA HIS A 136 44.69 -33.70 2.19
C HIS A 136 45.55 -34.93 1.90
N VAL A 137 45.15 -35.77 0.94
CA VAL A 137 45.95 -36.94 0.52
C VAL A 137 47.27 -36.50 -0.11
N HIS A 138 47.26 -35.48 -0.97
CA HIS A 138 48.47 -34.96 -1.60
C HIS A 138 49.41 -34.32 -0.56
N TYR A 139 48.88 -33.59 0.41
CA TYR A 139 49.64 -33.03 1.52
C TYR A 139 50.25 -34.11 2.42
N CYS A 140 49.46 -35.14 2.79
CA CYS A 140 49.94 -36.26 3.60
C CYS A 140 51.03 -37.07 2.91
N THR A 141 50.89 -37.35 1.62
CA THR A 141 51.91 -38.05 0.82
C THR A 141 53.18 -37.22 0.66
N TYR A 142 53.04 -35.92 0.39
CA TYR A 142 54.16 -34.98 0.34
C TYR A 142 54.94 -34.95 1.68
N TYR A 143 54.25 -34.81 2.79
CA TYR A 143 54.88 -34.77 4.11
C TYR A 143 55.56 -36.09 4.48
N ARG A 144 54.94 -37.24 4.15
CA ARG A 144 55.57 -38.56 4.32
C ARG A 144 56.86 -38.69 3.51
N ARG A 145 56.88 -38.25 2.25
CA ARG A 145 58.10 -38.27 1.42
C ARG A 145 59.21 -37.40 2.02
N LYS A 146 58.87 -36.21 2.53
CA LYS A 146 59.84 -35.31 3.17
C LYS A 146 60.42 -35.90 4.47
N LYS A 147 59.63 -36.63 5.25
CA LYS A 147 60.10 -37.29 6.48
C LYS A 147 61.06 -38.45 6.22
N MET A 148 60.92 -39.16 5.09
CA MET A 148 61.81 -40.28 4.70
C MET A 148 63.11 -39.83 4.03
N ALA A 149 63.25 -38.54 3.69
CA ALA A 149 64.45 -37.96 3.07
C ALA A 149 65.41 -37.30 4.10
N ARG A 150 65.16 -37.50 5.39
CA ARG A 150 66.05 -37.18 6.53
C ARG A 150 66.34 -38.46 7.28
#